data_AF-A0A1A2P5R9-F1
#
_entry.id   AF-A0A1A2P5R9-F1
#
_cell.length_a   1.000
_cell.length_b   1.000
_cell.length_c   1.000
_cell.angle_alpha   90.00
_cell.angle_beta   90.00
_cell.angle_gamma   90.00
#
_symmetry.space_group_name_H-M   'P 1'
#
loop_
_entity.id
_entity.type
_entity.pdbx_description
1 polymer ?
#
loop_
_entity_poly.entity_id
_entity_poly.type
_entity_poly.pdbx_seq_one_letter_code
_entity_poly.pdbx_strand_id
1 'polypeptide(L)'
;MSRRASLVTKRRLPSRSLALLSAAALPLLGSPGIASADGGRPQTNPEERAAAMIRPAVMYFAAEAAGWVRLPNGNLLPHYSEPNANRAFDAAWGCTAFVVNPDGWVATAGHCVDPEGAKDAILRHAATDYIAEYPDSPEAADPEQAVQWLRANAHVEGTTADRGPEISITLLYGTGTKVAGKMPANVVDFKPLEKGDVALLKVEKHNLPSSELATDADVNIGTSVLAVGFPGSTERVTDPSLDPTNKSGKVSKKSTMGTIPEYEIDAAVSPGMSGGPTIELNGKVIGLNSFGPTGEPQAFNFIAPADGLAAVLAGKGVKATLGPADVSYRKGLDAYYTGHYTDAIKQFDQVLSMSPDYPGVADLKTNAVNLRAQYGDVSAPGTSKAWWYLLGGVALLLAVGGGVVLVALMSRRRRTAPAAVPGFQPVPGGQFPAGGPQAGPFAPQAAPPVAPAPAPGAPETPGAVQPGGLAVAQPSTAAEPHFCAGCGAEHHPAERFCPNCGKQISAG
;
A
#
# COMPACT_ATOMS: atom_id res chain seq x y z
N MET A 1 -23.78 56.50 31.69
CA MET A 1 -24.49 57.06 32.86
C MET A 1 -25.84 56.37 33.00
N SER A 2 -26.25 55.95 34.19
CA SER A 2 -27.54 55.28 34.45
C SER A 2 -28.53 56.22 35.16
N ARG A 3 -29.82 56.15 34.78
CA ARG A 3 -31.06 56.62 35.46
C ARG A 3 -32.22 56.48 34.45
N ARG A 4 -33.48 56.15 34.79
CA ARG A 4 -34.17 55.63 35.99
C ARG A 4 -35.53 55.10 35.46
N ALA A 5 -35.99 53.89 35.79
CA ALA A 5 -36.98 53.62 36.87
C ALA A 5 -38.04 54.72 37.03
N SER A 6 -39.32 54.52 36.66
CA SER A 6 -40.45 54.16 37.59
C SER A 6 -41.78 54.68 36.98
N LEU A 7 -43.02 54.32 37.35
CA LEU A 7 -43.63 53.30 38.24
C LEU A 7 -45.14 53.16 37.86
N VAL A 8 -45.67 51.93 37.67
CA VAL A 8 -46.92 51.37 38.30
C VAL A 8 -48.28 52.14 38.12
N THR A 9 -49.44 51.52 37.81
CA THR A 9 -50.25 50.71 38.77
C THR A 9 -51.42 49.86 38.17
N LYS A 10 -51.40 48.55 38.48
CA LYS A 10 -52.49 47.55 38.77
C LYS A 10 -53.98 47.77 38.38
N ARG A 11 -54.61 46.69 37.86
CA ARG A 11 -55.55 45.74 38.57
C ARG A 11 -55.95 44.58 37.62
N ARG A 12 -55.49 43.33 37.84
CA ARG A 12 -56.08 42.18 38.60
C ARG A 12 -57.17 41.35 37.88
N LEU A 13 -56.86 40.06 37.60
CA LEU A 13 -57.76 38.97 37.17
C LEU A 13 -58.59 38.39 38.36
N PRO A 14 -59.50 37.42 38.12
CA PRO A 14 -59.11 36.01 38.27
C PRO A 14 -59.76 34.96 37.31
N SER A 15 -58.90 34.07 36.76
CA SER A 15 -59.05 32.57 36.73
C SER A 15 -60.14 31.92 35.83
N ARG A 16 -59.98 30.70 35.27
CA ARG A 16 -59.01 29.60 35.42
C ARG A 16 -58.69 28.89 34.07
N SER A 17 -57.46 28.37 33.95
CA SER A 17 -57.03 27.06 33.41
C SER A 17 -57.61 26.49 32.09
N LEU A 18 -56.85 25.84 31.19
CA LEU A 18 -55.42 25.49 31.18
C LEU A 18 -54.97 25.35 29.71
N ALA A 19 -53.78 25.84 29.35
CA ALA A 19 -53.20 25.62 28.03
C ALA A 19 -52.24 24.43 28.06
N LEU A 20 -52.33 23.53 27.07
CA LEU A 20 -51.26 22.58 26.75
C LEU A 20 -51.08 22.49 25.23
N LEU A 21 -50.04 23.18 24.75
CA LEU A 21 -49.47 22.97 23.43
C LEU A 21 -48.72 21.63 23.44
N SER A 22 -49.26 20.62 22.76
CA SER A 22 -48.50 19.41 22.44
C SER A 22 -47.82 19.57 21.09
N ALA A 23 -46.69 20.28 21.09
CA ALA A 23 -45.76 20.22 19.97
C ALA A 23 -45.25 18.78 19.86
N ALA A 24 -45.43 18.15 18.69
CA ALA A 24 -44.91 16.83 18.41
C ALA A 24 -43.39 16.90 18.21
N ALA A 25 -42.65 16.96 19.31
CA ALA A 25 -41.23 16.66 19.30
C ALA A 25 -41.07 15.15 19.01
N LEU A 26 -40.78 14.82 17.75
CA LEU A 26 -40.21 13.51 17.44
C LEU A 26 -38.91 13.40 18.26
N PRO A 27 -38.74 12.41 19.14
CA PRO A 27 -37.40 11.99 19.49
C PRO A 27 -36.81 11.44 18.20
N LEU A 28 -35.86 12.18 17.62
CA LEU A 28 -34.83 11.56 16.80
C LEU A 28 -34.18 10.51 17.68
N LEU A 29 -34.59 9.25 17.50
CA LEU A 29 -33.79 8.09 17.88
C LEU A 29 -32.55 8.11 17.00
N GLY A 30 -31.64 9.03 17.30
CA GLY A 30 -30.23 8.78 17.05
C GLY A 30 -29.94 7.49 17.78
N SER A 31 -29.74 6.42 17.02
CA SER A 31 -29.22 5.17 17.56
C SER A 31 -28.06 5.54 18.46
N PRO A 32 -28.01 5.10 19.73
CA PRO A 32 -26.81 5.28 20.52
C PRO A 32 -25.70 4.65 19.68
N GLY A 33 -24.78 5.47 19.21
CA GLY A 33 -23.63 4.99 18.47
C GLY A 33 -22.97 4.00 19.40
N ILE A 34 -23.06 2.72 19.05
CA ILE A 34 -22.32 1.68 19.75
C ILE A 34 -20.88 1.92 19.29
N ALA A 35 -20.24 2.89 19.91
CA ALA A 35 -18.80 2.92 20.05
C ALA A 35 -18.48 1.62 20.79
N SER A 36 -18.24 0.57 19.99
CA SER A 36 -17.50 -0.58 20.46
C SER A 36 -16.19 0.00 20.97
N ALA A 37 -16.05 0.08 22.29
CA ALA A 37 -14.76 0.30 22.89
C ALA A 37 -13.99 -0.99 22.57
N ASP A 38 -13.21 -0.95 21.48
CA ASP A 38 -12.51 -2.11 20.89
C ASP A 38 -11.34 -2.61 21.75
N GLY A 39 -11.53 -2.71 23.07
CA GLY A 39 -10.65 -3.37 24.03
C GLY A 39 -9.22 -2.81 24.14
N GLY A 40 -8.89 -1.72 23.46
CA GLY A 40 -7.51 -1.29 23.22
C GLY A 40 -6.75 -2.20 22.24
N ARG A 41 -7.42 -3.09 21.50
CA ARG A 41 -6.79 -3.97 20.51
C ARG A 41 -6.21 -3.16 19.34
N PRO A 42 -5.05 -3.54 18.78
CA PRO A 42 -4.53 -2.95 17.55
C PRO A 42 -5.56 -3.05 16.42
N GLN A 43 -5.80 -1.94 15.73
CA GLN A 43 -6.70 -1.89 14.58
C GLN A 43 -5.97 -2.40 13.33
N THR A 44 -6.66 -3.18 12.49
CA THR A 44 -6.07 -3.74 11.28
C THR A 44 -5.74 -2.64 10.27
N ASN A 45 -4.46 -2.38 10.00
CA ASN A 45 -4.05 -1.61 8.84
C ASN A 45 -4.01 -2.54 7.59
N PRO A 46 -4.84 -2.32 6.55
CA PRO A 46 -4.84 -3.15 5.35
C PRO A 46 -3.49 -3.15 4.62
N GLU A 47 -2.76 -2.03 4.65
CA GLU A 47 -1.44 -1.91 4.00
C GLU A 47 -0.37 -2.71 4.76
N GLU A 48 -0.38 -2.66 6.10
CA GLU A 48 0.52 -3.45 6.93
C GLU A 48 0.28 -4.96 6.70
N ARG A 49 -1.00 -5.37 6.67
CA ARG A 49 -1.39 -6.75 6.36
C ARG A 49 -0.93 -7.18 4.97
N ALA A 50 -1.11 -6.32 3.96
CA ALA A 50 -0.71 -6.61 2.59
C ALA A 50 0.82 -6.72 2.45
N ALA A 51 1.57 -5.82 3.09
CA ALA A 51 3.03 -5.91 3.20
C ALA A 51 3.47 -7.22 3.87
N ALA A 52 2.83 -7.63 4.97
CA ALA A 52 3.12 -8.89 5.64
C ALA A 52 2.88 -10.12 4.74
N MET A 53 1.92 -10.08 3.81
CA MET A 53 1.67 -11.18 2.86
C MET A 53 2.75 -11.33 1.78
N ILE A 54 3.34 -10.22 1.30
CA ILE A 54 4.30 -10.26 0.17
C ILE A 54 5.76 -10.33 0.62
N ARG A 55 6.11 -9.69 1.75
CA ARG A 55 7.49 -9.59 2.26
C ARG A 55 8.29 -10.88 2.25
N PRO A 56 7.77 -12.05 2.69
CA PRO A 56 8.55 -13.30 2.69
C PRO A 56 9.04 -13.75 1.31
N ALA A 57 8.33 -13.36 0.23
CA ALA A 57 8.68 -13.70 -1.14
C ALA A 57 9.63 -12.69 -1.80
N VAL A 58 9.85 -11.52 -1.19
CA VAL A 58 10.69 -10.44 -1.74
C VAL A 58 12.16 -10.69 -1.43
N MET A 59 13.02 -10.45 -2.41
CA MET A 59 14.46 -10.70 -2.36
C MET A 59 15.22 -9.46 -2.83
N TYR A 60 16.31 -9.15 -2.15
CA TYR A 60 17.30 -8.20 -2.66
C TYR A 60 18.05 -8.85 -3.82
N PHE A 61 18.10 -8.17 -4.95
CA PHE A 61 18.84 -8.60 -6.13
C PHE A 61 20.13 -7.80 -6.19
N ALA A 62 21.26 -8.48 -6.24
CA ALA A 62 22.56 -7.89 -6.51
C ALA A 62 23.09 -8.48 -7.82
N ALA A 63 23.54 -7.64 -8.74
CA ALA A 63 24.26 -8.07 -9.92
C ALA A 63 25.60 -7.37 -10.05
N GLU A 64 26.58 -8.12 -10.55
CA GLU A 64 27.93 -7.68 -10.84
C GLU A 64 28.24 -8.10 -12.28
N ALA A 65 28.74 -7.17 -13.09
CA ALA A 65 29.21 -7.40 -14.44
C ALA A 65 30.69 -7.08 -14.58
N ALA A 66 31.41 -7.86 -15.39
CA ALA A 66 32.80 -7.61 -15.74
C ALA A 66 33.02 -7.75 -17.25
N GLY A 67 33.78 -6.82 -17.84
CA GLY A 67 34.16 -6.90 -19.25
C GLY A 67 35.35 -6.01 -19.62
N TRP A 68 36.12 -6.44 -20.62
CA TRP A 68 37.15 -5.62 -21.26
C TRP A 68 36.51 -4.73 -22.32
N VAL A 69 37.00 -3.50 -22.45
CA VAL A 69 36.55 -2.56 -23.48
C VAL A 69 37.55 -2.59 -24.64
N ARG A 70 37.13 -3.12 -25.78
CA ARG A 70 37.90 -3.19 -27.02
C ARG A 70 37.56 -1.99 -27.92
N LEU A 71 38.60 -1.24 -28.30
CA LEU A 71 38.50 -0.04 -29.13
C LEU A 71 38.52 -0.40 -30.64
N PRO A 72 38.10 0.50 -31.55
CA PRO A 72 38.13 0.28 -33.01
C PRO A 72 39.48 -0.09 -33.60
N ASN A 73 40.58 0.30 -32.95
CA ASN A 73 41.95 -0.04 -33.35
C ASN A 73 42.34 -1.49 -32.98
N GLY A 74 41.44 -2.25 -32.33
CA GLY A 74 41.65 -3.61 -31.87
C GLY A 74 42.29 -3.73 -30.48
N ASN A 75 42.79 -2.63 -29.89
CA ASN A 75 43.39 -2.63 -28.57
C ASN A 75 42.32 -2.71 -27.48
N LEU A 76 42.69 -3.27 -26.32
CA LEU A 76 41.91 -3.11 -25.11
C LEU A 76 42.26 -1.76 -24.48
N LEU A 77 41.24 -1.06 -23.97
CA LEU A 77 41.45 0.11 -23.15
C LEU A 77 42.04 -0.34 -21.80
N PRO A 78 43.21 0.19 -21.38
CA PRO A 78 43.79 -0.10 -20.07
C PRO A 78 42.90 0.44 -18.94
N HIS A 79 42.82 -0.31 -17.84
CA HIS A 79 42.06 0.06 -16.64
C HIS A 79 43.00 0.69 -15.61
N TYR A 80 43.06 2.01 -15.52
CA TYR A 80 44.10 2.74 -14.76
C TYR A 80 43.79 2.92 -13.27
N SER A 81 42.52 2.76 -12.87
CA SER A 81 42.10 2.81 -11.45
C SER A 81 42.60 1.65 -10.58
N GLU A 82 43.25 0.63 -11.16
CA GLU A 82 43.69 -0.58 -10.47
C GLU A 82 45.21 -0.83 -10.60
N PRO A 83 45.87 -1.50 -9.62
CA PRO A 83 47.32 -1.77 -9.67
C PRO A 83 47.77 -2.64 -10.86
N ASN A 84 46.85 -3.27 -11.58
CA ASN A 84 47.10 -4.10 -12.75
C ASN A 84 46.28 -3.58 -13.94
N ALA A 85 46.89 -2.79 -14.83
CA ALA A 85 46.24 -2.09 -15.94
C ALA A 85 45.57 -2.98 -17.03
N ASN A 86 45.52 -4.30 -16.83
CA ASN A 86 44.96 -5.29 -17.76
C ASN A 86 43.75 -6.06 -17.15
N ARG A 87 43.14 -5.52 -16.08
CA ARG A 87 41.89 -6.04 -15.48
C ARG A 87 40.69 -5.63 -16.36
N ALA A 88 39.64 -6.45 -16.36
CA ALA A 88 38.33 -6.05 -16.88
C ALA A 88 37.74 -4.89 -16.06
N PHE A 89 36.97 -4.02 -16.72
CA PHE A 89 36.12 -3.05 -16.04
C PHE A 89 34.96 -3.77 -15.36
N ASP A 90 34.64 -3.37 -14.14
CA ASP A 90 33.49 -3.86 -13.38
C ASP A 90 32.38 -2.81 -13.23
N ALA A 91 31.16 -3.32 -13.09
CA ALA A 91 29.96 -2.55 -12.78
C ALA A 91 29.06 -3.39 -11.84
N ALA A 92 28.46 -2.77 -10.84
CA ALA A 92 27.55 -3.44 -9.91
C ALA A 92 26.26 -2.62 -9.72
N TRP A 93 25.13 -3.31 -9.58
CA TRP A 93 23.83 -2.67 -9.34
C TRP A 93 22.92 -3.52 -8.45
N GLY A 94 22.06 -2.81 -7.71
CA GLY A 94 20.98 -3.39 -6.92
C GLY A 94 19.64 -3.28 -7.64
N CYS A 95 18.82 -4.31 -7.51
CA CYS A 95 17.39 -4.31 -7.86
C CYS A 95 16.60 -5.04 -6.76
N THR A 96 15.29 -5.19 -6.97
CA THR A 96 14.44 -6.08 -6.20
C THR A 96 13.99 -7.24 -7.09
N ALA A 97 13.85 -8.42 -6.50
CA ALA A 97 13.25 -9.59 -7.12
C ALA A 97 12.20 -10.20 -6.19
N PHE A 98 11.35 -11.09 -6.70
CA PHE A 98 10.38 -11.79 -5.85
C PHE A 98 10.02 -13.18 -6.39
N VAL A 99 9.79 -14.12 -5.47
CA VAL A 99 9.45 -15.50 -5.79
C VAL A 99 7.99 -15.57 -6.27
N VAL A 100 7.79 -16.22 -7.42
CA VAL A 100 6.45 -16.47 -8.00
C VAL A 100 6.04 -17.93 -7.93
N ASN A 101 6.97 -18.86 -7.70
CA ASN A 101 6.66 -20.26 -7.49
C ASN A 101 7.67 -20.88 -6.49
N PRO A 102 7.22 -21.73 -5.54
CA PRO A 102 8.07 -22.27 -4.48
C PRO A 102 9.26 -23.12 -4.93
N ASP A 103 9.26 -23.61 -6.18
CA ASP A 103 10.37 -24.38 -6.80
C ASP A 103 11.49 -23.50 -7.41
N GLY A 104 11.64 -22.27 -6.88
CA GLY A 104 12.76 -21.40 -7.21
C GLY A 104 12.60 -20.58 -8.48
N TRP A 105 11.36 -20.30 -8.90
CA TRP A 105 11.11 -19.32 -9.97
C TRP A 105 10.92 -17.93 -9.39
N VAL A 106 11.74 -17.01 -9.85
CA VAL A 106 11.83 -15.64 -9.33
C VAL A 106 11.63 -14.65 -10.46
N ALA A 107 10.85 -13.61 -10.22
CA ALA A 107 10.64 -12.51 -11.15
C ALA A 107 11.45 -11.27 -10.74
N THR A 108 11.85 -10.48 -11.73
CA THR A 108 12.40 -9.12 -11.57
C THR A 108 12.14 -8.33 -12.86
N ALA A 109 12.58 -7.08 -12.94
CA ALA A 109 12.42 -6.26 -14.14
C ALA A 109 13.38 -6.70 -15.25
N GLY A 110 12.99 -6.47 -16.50
CA GLY A 110 13.79 -6.78 -17.67
C GLY A 110 15.15 -6.08 -17.67
N HIS A 111 15.13 -4.76 -17.42
CA HIS A 111 16.34 -3.94 -17.38
C HIS A 111 17.30 -4.33 -16.24
N CYS A 112 16.83 -4.98 -15.17
CA CYS A 112 17.70 -5.46 -14.09
C CYS A 112 18.64 -6.61 -14.53
N VAL A 113 18.35 -7.28 -15.65
CA VAL A 113 19.14 -8.39 -16.20
C VAL A 113 19.59 -8.17 -17.64
N ASP A 114 19.36 -6.97 -18.20
CA ASP A 114 19.67 -6.67 -19.60
C ASP A 114 21.19 -6.51 -19.81
N PRO A 115 21.81 -7.34 -20.67
CA PRO A 115 23.24 -7.19 -20.98
C PRO A 115 23.60 -5.84 -21.59
N GLU A 116 22.69 -5.15 -22.28
CA GLU A 116 22.97 -3.81 -22.81
C GLU A 116 23.07 -2.76 -21.70
N GLY A 117 22.32 -2.92 -20.59
CA GLY A 117 22.47 -2.08 -19.40
C GLY A 117 23.82 -2.31 -18.70
N ALA A 118 24.25 -3.57 -18.60
CA ALA A 118 25.57 -3.92 -18.06
C ALA A 118 26.73 -3.36 -18.91
N LYS A 119 26.61 -3.41 -20.25
CA LYS A 119 27.54 -2.77 -21.18
C LYS A 119 27.57 -1.26 -20.98
N ASP A 120 26.41 -0.60 -20.87
CA ASP A 120 26.35 0.86 -20.67
C ASP A 120 27.09 1.29 -19.40
N ALA A 121 26.86 0.58 -18.29
CA ALA A 121 27.53 0.84 -17.02
C ALA A 121 29.06 0.69 -17.13
N ILE A 122 29.54 -0.36 -17.80
CA ILE A 122 30.97 -0.57 -18.07
C ILE A 122 31.55 0.55 -18.95
N LEU A 123 30.87 0.95 -20.02
CA LEU A 123 31.34 2.03 -20.90
C LEU A 123 31.35 3.40 -20.21
N ARG A 124 30.40 3.66 -19.29
CA ARG A 124 30.40 4.86 -18.43
C ARG A 124 31.58 4.90 -17.47
N HIS A 125 31.97 3.76 -16.89
CA HIS A 125 33.18 3.64 -16.08
C HIS A 125 34.43 3.90 -16.94
N ALA A 126 34.52 3.20 -18.07
CA ALA A 126 35.65 3.25 -19.00
C ALA A 126 35.90 4.61 -19.66
N ALA A 127 34.89 5.49 -19.77
CA ALA A 127 35.06 6.82 -20.33
C ALA A 127 36.12 7.67 -19.59
N THR A 128 36.28 7.48 -18.28
CA THR A 128 37.31 8.19 -17.49
C THR A 128 38.71 7.79 -17.93
N ASP A 129 38.95 6.49 -18.12
CA ASP A 129 40.24 5.95 -18.56
C ASP A 129 40.49 6.23 -20.05
N TYR A 130 39.44 6.27 -20.88
CA TYR A 130 39.55 6.71 -22.28
C TYR A 130 40.03 8.16 -22.38
N ILE A 131 39.48 9.07 -21.57
CA ILE A 131 39.91 10.48 -21.51
C ILE A 131 41.36 10.60 -21.04
N ALA A 132 41.79 9.75 -20.10
CA ALA A 132 43.16 9.74 -19.60
C ALA A 132 44.18 9.23 -20.63
N GLU A 133 43.81 8.21 -21.42
CA GLU A 133 44.66 7.60 -22.46
C GLU A 133 44.70 8.45 -23.76
N TYR A 134 43.59 9.09 -24.13
CA TYR A 134 43.43 9.84 -25.37
C TYR A 134 43.01 11.31 -25.15
N PRO A 135 43.73 12.10 -24.32
CA PRO A 135 43.30 13.46 -23.94
C PRO A 135 43.25 14.46 -25.11
N ASP A 136 43.99 14.21 -26.19
CA ASP A 136 43.98 15.02 -27.41
C ASP A 136 42.85 14.64 -28.40
N SER A 137 42.03 13.63 -28.08
CA SER A 137 40.95 13.19 -28.96
C SER A 137 39.75 14.15 -28.88
N PRO A 138 39.03 14.40 -29.99
CA PRO A 138 37.89 15.34 -29.99
C PRO A 138 36.78 14.99 -29.00
N GLU A 139 36.64 13.71 -28.66
CA GLU A 139 35.55 13.18 -27.82
C GLU A 139 35.92 13.20 -26.33
N ALA A 140 37.22 13.23 -26.02
CA ALA A 140 37.70 13.37 -24.64
C ALA A 140 37.44 14.76 -24.04
N ALA A 141 36.95 15.72 -24.85
CA ALA A 141 36.62 17.08 -24.42
C ALA A 141 35.45 17.15 -23.39
N ASP A 142 34.61 16.12 -23.31
CA ASP A 142 33.51 16.02 -22.32
C ASP A 142 33.22 14.55 -21.97
N PRO A 143 32.96 14.21 -20.69
CA PRO A 143 32.65 12.84 -20.27
C PRO A 143 31.47 12.19 -20.99
N GLU A 144 30.35 12.89 -21.24
CA GLU A 144 29.23 12.27 -21.96
C GLU A 144 29.55 12.11 -23.45
N GLN A 145 30.31 13.03 -24.08
CA GLN A 145 30.82 12.81 -25.44
C GLN A 145 31.71 11.56 -25.54
N ALA A 146 32.62 11.35 -24.59
CA ALA A 146 33.44 10.14 -24.52
C ALA A 146 32.58 8.87 -24.36
N VAL A 147 31.57 8.88 -23.47
CA VAL A 147 30.63 7.75 -23.33
C VAL A 147 29.84 7.50 -24.62
N GLN A 148 29.33 8.55 -25.29
CA GLN A 148 28.57 8.40 -26.54
C GLN A 148 29.45 7.85 -27.67
N TRP A 149 30.72 8.27 -27.75
CA TRP A 149 31.67 7.70 -28.71
C TRP A 149 31.98 6.23 -28.39
N LEU A 150 32.23 5.90 -27.13
CA LEU A 150 32.47 4.52 -26.69
C LEU A 150 31.27 3.61 -27.00
N ARG A 151 30.02 4.04 -26.77
CA ARG A 151 28.80 3.29 -27.16
C ARG A 151 28.73 3.00 -28.66
N ALA A 152 29.13 3.97 -29.48
CA ALA A 152 29.01 3.87 -30.93
C ALA A 152 30.16 3.10 -31.59
N ASN A 153 31.33 3.00 -30.94
CA ASN A 153 32.58 2.55 -31.57
C ASN A 153 33.30 1.42 -30.82
N ALA A 154 33.12 1.27 -29.51
CA ALA A 154 33.79 0.25 -28.71
C ALA A 154 32.92 -0.99 -28.49
N HIS A 155 33.55 -2.11 -28.15
CA HIS A 155 32.89 -3.36 -27.80
C HIS A 155 33.25 -3.76 -26.37
N VAL A 156 32.26 -4.19 -25.59
CA VAL A 156 32.49 -4.81 -24.28
C VAL A 156 32.44 -6.33 -24.44
N GLU A 157 33.48 -7.01 -23.99
CA GLU A 157 33.63 -8.48 -24.07
C GLU A 157 34.02 -9.08 -22.71
N GLY A 158 33.48 -10.26 -22.39
CA GLY A 158 33.87 -11.06 -21.23
C GLY A 158 35.11 -11.90 -21.51
N THR A 159 35.35 -13.00 -20.76
CA THR A 159 36.52 -13.86 -21.02
C THR A 159 36.46 -14.55 -22.38
N THR A 160 35.27 -14.66 -22.97
CA THR A 160 35.09 -15.05 -24.36
C THR A 160 34.83 -13.81 -25.21
N ALA A 161 35.70 -13.56 -26.19
CA ALA A 161 35.53 -12.50 -27.18
C ALA A 161 34.13 -12.54 -27.82
N ASP A 162 33.63 -11.37 -28.19
CA ASP A 162 32.33 -11.13 -28.85
C ASP A 162 31.07 -11.58 -28.07
N ARG A 163 31.17 -12.07 -26.82
CA ARG A 163 30.00 -12.55 -26.04
C ARG A 163 29.34 -11.53 -25.11
N GLY A 164 29.79 -10.28 -25.10
CA GLY A 164 29.34 -9.29 -24.10
C GLY A 164 29.97 -9.53 -22.72
N PRO A 165 29.71 -8.65 -21.73
CA PRO A 165 30.26 -8.78 -20.39
C PRO A 165 29.74 -10.02 -19.67
N GLU A 166 30.53 -10.54 -18.74
CA GLU A 166 30.11 -11.60 -17.83
C GLU A 166 29.25 -11.00 -16.73
N ILE A 167 28.02 -11.51 -16.55
CA ILE A 167 27.07 -11.02 -15.56
C ILE A 167 26.81 -12.14 -14.55
N SER A 168 26.99 -11.84 -13.27
CA SER A 168 26.60 -12.71 -12.16
C SER A 168 25.45 -12.08 -11.39
N ILE A 169 24.45 -12.88 -11.03
CA ILE A 169 23.27 -12.45 -10.28
C ILE A 169 23.20 -13.24 -8.98
N THR A 170 23.07 -12.53 -7.87
CA THR A 170 22.88 -13.09 -6.54
C THR A 170 21.60 -12.55 -5.91
N LEU A 171 20.77 -13.45 -5.39
CA LEU A 171 19.59 -13.10 -4.62
C LEU A 171 19.84 -13.33 -3.12
N LEU A 172 19.37 -12.38 -2.30
CA LEU A 172 19.42 -12.43 -0.85
C LEU A 172 18.00 -12.27 -0.29
N TYR A 173 17.65 -13.04 0.73
CA TYR A 173 16.37 -12.91 1.43
C TYR A 173 16.56 -13.14 2.93
N GLY A 174 15.70 -12.54 3.75
CA GLY A 174 15.89 -12.49 5.20
C GLY A 174 14.90 -11.58 5.91
N THR A 175 15.28 -11.07 7.08
CA THR A 175 14.51 -10.13 7.88
C THR A 175 15.48 -9.30 8.74
N GLY A 176 15.33 -7.98 8.76
CA GLY A 176 16.31 -7.08 9.36
C GLY A 176 17.73 -7.33 8.82
N THR A 177 18.72 -7.37 9.72
CA THR A 177 20.12 -7.71 9.39
C THR A 177 20.36 -9.21 9.14
N LYS A 178 19.37 -10.08 9.37
CA LYS A 178 19.53 -11.54 9.31
C LYS A 178 19.26 -12.07 7.91
N VAL A 179 20.34 -12.46 7.23
CA VAL A 179 20.27 -13.24 5.98
C VAL A 179 19.71 -14.64 6.28
N ALA A 180 18.57 -14.99 5.69
CA ALA A 180 18.02 -16.34 5.72
C ALA A 180 18.57 -17.21 4.56
N GLY A 181 18.92 -16.59 3.44
CA GLY A 181 19.71 -17.23 2.38
C GLY A 181 20.33 -16.23 1.39
N LYS A 182 21.42 -16.66 0.78
CA LYS A 182 22.12 -16.02 -0.35
C LYS A 182 22.32 -17.09 -1.42
N MET A 183 21.98 -16.81 -2.68
CA MET A 183 22.06 -17.81 -3.75
C MET A 183 22.27 -17.20 -5.14
N PRO A 184 23.00 -17.87 -6.05
CA PRO A 184 23.08 -17.46 -7.44
C PRO A 184 21.75 -17.68 -8.17
N ALA A 185 21.46 -16.83 -9.15
CA ALA A 185 20.30 -16.95 -10.03
C ALA A 185 20.71 -16.95 -11.51
N ASN A 186 20.03 -17.77 -12.31
CA ASN A 186 20.22 -17.83 -13.76
C ASN A 186 19.04 -17.15 -14.46
N VAL A 187 19.30 -16.31 -15.47
CA VAL A 187 18.25 -15.74 -16.34
C VAL A 187 17.69 -16.85 -17.25
N VAL A 188 16.37 -17.05 -17.25
CA VAL A 188 15.68 -18.06 -18.08
C VAL A 188 14.98 -17.44 -19.29
N ASP A 189 14.48 -16.21 -19.12
CA ASP A 189 13.90 -15.36 -20.18
C ASP A 189 13.81 -13.93 -19.66
N PHE A 190 13.82 -12.96 -20.56
CA PHE A 190 13.46 -11.59 -20.22
C PHE A 190 12.86 -10.85 -21.43
N LYS A 191 12.21 -9.73 -21.13
CA LYS A 191 11.79 -8.70 -22.07
C LYS A 191 12.43 -7.41 -21.59
N PRO A 192 13.30 -6.75 -22.37
CA PRO A 192 13.88 -5.46 -22.00
C PRO A 192 12.79 -4.38 -21.85
N LEU A 193 13.18 -3.20 -21.37
CA LEU A 193 12.28 -2.11 -21.01
C LEU A 193 11.25 -1.80 -22.12
N GLU A 194 11.71 -1.64 -23.36
CA GLU A 194 10.88 -1.33 -24.53
C GLU A 194 10.00 -2.48 -25.04
N LYS A 195 10.04 -3.64 -24.37
CA LYS A 195 9.27 -4.86 -24.68
C LYS A 195 8.42 -5.37 -23.50
N GLY A 196 8.28 -4.60 -22.43
CA GLY A 196 7.43 -4.92 -21.27
C GLY A 196 8.18 -5.34 -20.01
N ASP A 197 9.48 -5.06 -19.92
CA ASP A 197 10.28 -4.97 -18.70
C ASP A 197 10.09 -6.09 -17.65
N VAL A 198 10.01 -7.34 -18.06
CA VAL A 198 9.88 -8.51 -17.17
C VAL A 198 10.99 -9.52 -17.40
N ALA A 199 11.54 -10.05 -16.32
CA ALA A 199 12.52 -11.13 -16.33
C ALA A 199 12.08 -12.29 -15.44
N LEU A 200 12.39 -13.51 -15.90
CA LEU A 200 12.17 -14.75 -15.17
C LEU A 200 13.52 -15.42 -14.90
N LEU A 201 13.83 -15.63 -13.63
CA LEU A 201 15.05 -16.25 -13.13
C LEU A 201 14.75 -17.62 -12.52
N LYS A 202 15.75 -18.49 -12.51
CA LYS A 202 15.73 -19.76 -11.79
C LYS A 202 16.84 -19.80 -10.75
N VAL A 203 16.47 -20.23 -9.54
CA VAL A 203 17.39 -20.52 -8.44
C VAL A 203 17.25 -21.98 -7.98
N GLU A 204 18.34 -22.57 -7.49
CA GLU A 204 18.36 -23.95 -7.01
C GLU A 204 17.96 -24.07 -5.53
N LYS A 205 16.71 -23.72 -5.23
CA LYS A 205 16.05 -23.97 -3.93
C LYS A 205 14.56 -24.22 -4.13
N HIS A 206 14.01 -25.07 -3.27
CA HIS A 206 12.59 -25.41 -3.18
C HIS A 206 11.99 -24.91 -1.85
N ASN A 207 10.67 -24.96 -1.73
CA ASN A 207 9.91 -24.47 -0.57
C ASN A 207 10.20 -22.98 -0.24
N LEU A 208 10.52 -22.18 -1.25
CA LEU A 208 10.64 -20.73 -1.06
C LEU A 208 9.26 -20.11 -0.83
N PRO A 209 9.13 -19.12 0.07
CA PRO A 209 7.91 -18.34 0.20
C PRO A 209 7.61 -17.64 -1.13
N SER A 210 6.36 -17.65 -1.57
CA SER A 210 5.99 -17.33 -2.95
C SER A 210 4.72 -16.48 -3.06
N SER A 211 4.50 -15.89 -4.24
CA SER A 211 3.43 -14.93 -4.49
C SER A 211 2.52 -15.34 -5.65
N GLU A 212 1.28 -14.86 -5.63
CA GLU A 212 0.32 -15.02 -6.72
C GLU A 212 0.27 -13.75 -7.57
N LEU A 213 0.02 -13.92 -8.87
CA LEU A 213 -0.28 -12.83 -9.77
C LEU A 213 -1.79 -12.55 -9.79
N ALA A 214 -2.16 -11.28 -9.86
CA ALA A 214 -3.49 -10.83 -10.30
C ALA A 214 -3.55 -10.85 -11.84
N THR A 215 -4.76 -10.72 -12.39
CA THR A 215 -4.98 -10.56 -13.83
C THR A 215 -5.32 -9.10 -14.15
N ASP A 216 -5.12 -8.65 -15.39
CA ASP A 216 -5.54 -7.29 -15.82
C ASP A 216 -7.00 -6.96 -15.49
N ALA A 217 -7.89 -7.96 -15.53
CA ALA A 217 -9.32 -7.82 -15.23
C ALA A 217 -9.60 -7.48 -13.75
N ASP A 218 -8.68 -7.80 -12.84
CA ASP A 218 -8.78 -7.43 -11.42
C ASP A 218 -8.37 -5.95 -11.21
N VAL A 219 -7.54 -5.39 -12.10
CA VAL A 219 -6.88 -4.09 -11.92
C VAL A 219 -7.69 -2.93 -12.52
N ASN A 220 -8.10 -1.99 -11.67
CA ASN A 220 -8.88 -0.80 -12.06
C ASN A 220 -8.15 0.49 -11.70
N ILE A 221 -8.49 1.60 -12.38
CA ILE A 221 -8.03 2.93 -11.95
C ILE A 221 -8.59 3.20 -10.54
N GLY A 222 -7.73 3.62 -9.62
CA GLY A 222 -8.04 3.82 -8.21
C GLY A 222 -7.81 2.60 -7.30
N THR A 223 -7.50 1.41 -7.85
CA THR A 223 -7.06 0.23 -7.07
C THR A 223 -5.90 0.65 -6.16
N SER A 224 -6.05 0.45 -4.85
CA SER A 224 -4.99 0.72 -3.86
C SER A 224 -3.88 -0.30 -3.98
N VAL A 225 -2.63 0.17 -3.98
CA VAL A 225 -1.45 -0.64 -4.19
C VAL A 225 -0.36 -0.38 -3.15
N LEU A 226 0.54 -1.35 -3.00
CA LEU A 226 1.85 -1.17 -2.39
C LEU A 226 2.93 -1.56 -3.39
N ALA A 227 3.80 -0.63 -3.76
CA ALA A 227 5.06 -0.93 -4.43
C ALA A 227 6.10 -1.32 -3.36
N VAL A 228 6.71 -2.50 -3.50
CA VAL A 228 7.61 -3.08 -2.50
C VAL A 228 9.01 -3.32 -3.09
N GLY A 229 10.06 -2.97 -2.35
CA GLY A 229 11.45 -3.24 -2.76
C GLY A 229 12.52 -2.53 -1.94
N PHE A 230 13.74 -2.47 -2.48
CA PHE A 230 14.94 -1.97 -1.80
C PHE A 230 15.49 -0.70 -2.48
N PRO A 231 15.24 0.51 -1.95
CA PRO A 231 15.79 1.74 -2.53
C PRO A 231 17.32 1.80 -2.41
N GLY A 232 18.03 1.89 -3.54
CA GLY A 232 19.49 2.06 -3.53
C GLY A 232 19.92 3.36 -2.82
N SER A 233 19.04 4.36 -2.78
CA SER A 233 19.27 5.63 -2.06
C SER A 233 19.40 5.47 -0.54
N THR A 234 18.89 4.39 0.05
CA THR A 234 18.99 4.13 1.50
C THR A 234 20.26 3.41 1.92
N GLU A 235 20.94 2.69 1.02
CA GLU A 235 22.12 1.86 1.31
C GLU A 235 23.29 2.60 1.96
N ARG A 236 23.37 3.93 1.77
CA ARG A 236 24.42 4.81 2.33
C ARG A 236 23.95 5.68 3.50
N VAL A 237 22.69 5.57 3.90
CA VAL A 237 22.02 6.48 4.86
C VAL A 237 21.45 5.72 6.07
N THR A 238 21.11 4.44 5.91
CA THR A 238 20.60 3.56 6.97
C THR A 238 21.49 2.33 7.12
N ASP A 239 21.43 1.68 8.29
CA ASP A 239 22.06 0.37 8.47
C ASP A 239 21.53 -0.66 7.44
N PRO A 240 22.34 -1.61 6.96
CA PRO A 240 21.90 -2.63 6.01
C PRO A 240 20.74 -3.48 6.56
N SER A 241 19.64 -3.55 5.82
CA SER A 241 18.47 -4.37 6.17
C SER A 241 17.90 -5.09 4.95
N LEU A 242 17.44 -6.32 5.16
CA LEU A 242 16.67 -7.12 4.20
C LEU A 242 15.15 -6.91 4.36
N ASP A 243 14.72 -5.95 5.17
CA ASP A 243 13.32 -5.52 5.20
C ASP A 243 13.05 -4.53 4.05
N PRO A 244 12.23 -4.89 3.03
CA PRO A 244 11.93 -3.99 1.94
C PRO A 244 11.05 -2.83 2.41
N THR A 245 11.21 -1.68 1.77
CA THR A 245 10.29 -0.56 1.91
C THR A 245 8.96 -0.90 1.24
N ASN A 246 7.86 -0.40 1.79
CA ASN A 246 6.55 -0.44 1.13
C ASN A 246 6.14 1.01 0.84
N LYS A 247 5.61 1.26 -0.37
CA LYS A 247 5.21 2.58 -0.84
C LYS A 247 3.76 2.50 -1.28
N SER A 248 2.89 3.09 -0.46
CA SER A 248 1.44 3.12 -0.68
C SER A 248 1.08 4.06 -1.81
N GLY A 249 0.04 3.69 -2.56
CA GLY A 249 -0.50 4.50 -3.64
C GLY A 249 -1.69 3.84 -4.32
N LYS A 250 -1.93 4.22 -5.56
CA LYS A 250 -3.03 3.79 -6.41
C LYS A 250 -2.59 3.65 -7.86
N VAL A 251 -3.32 2.84 -8.62
CA VAL A 251 -3.26 2.86 -10.08
C VAL A 251 -3.92 4.15 -10.58
N SER A 252 -3.11 5.09 -11.07
CA SER A 252 -3.55 6.37 -11.63
C SER A 252 -4.15 6.21 -13.03
N LYS A 253 -3.55 5.33 -13.84
CA LYS A 253 -3.92 5.15 -15.26
C LYS A 253 -3.44 3.80 -15.79
N LYS A 254 -4.22 3.19 -16.68
CA LYS A 254 -3.78 2.05 -17.52
C LYS A 254 -3.46 2.61 -18.90
N SER A 255 -2.25 2.35 -19.41
CA SER A 255 -1.71 3.00 -20.61
C SER A 255 -0.86 2.03 -21.45
N THR A 256 -0.24 2.52 -22.52
CA THR A 256 0.71 1.74 -23.32
C THR A 256 1.94 2.58 -23.69
N MET A 257 3.12 1.96 -23.60
CA MET A 257 4.34 2.44 -24.24
C MET A 257 4.39 1.85 -25.66
N GLY A 258 3.90 2.60 -26.64
CA GLY A 258 3.67 2.08 -27.99
C GLY A 258 2.56 1.03 -28.00
N THR A 259 2.91 -0.25 -28.07
CA THR A 259 1.97 -1.38 -27.96
C THR A 259 2.15 -2.20 -26.68
N ILE A 260 3.08 -1.82 -25.81
CA ILE A 260 3.38 -2.51 -24.56
C ILE A 260 2.48 -1.96 -23.44
N PRO A 261 1.68 -2.76 -22.73
CA PRO A 261 0.87 -2.30 -21.60
C PRO A 261 1.73 -1.81 -20.43
N GLU A 262 1.36 -0.68 -19.82
CA GLU A 262 2.03 -0.08 -18.66
C GLU A 262 1.01 0.58 -17.73
N TYR A 263 1.09 0.34 -16.42
CA TYR A 263 0.23 1.04 -15.44
C TYR A 263 1.00 2.15 -14.74
N GLU A 264 0.41 3.34 -14.75
CA GLU A 264 0.86 4.50 -14.00
C GLU A 264 0.36 4.37 -12.55
N ILE A 265 1.24 4.59 -11.58
CA ILE A 265 0.96 4.57 -10.14
C ILE A 265 1.47 5.86 -9.48
N ASP A 266 0.75 6.34 -8.46
CA ASP A 266 1.20 7.47 -7.61
C ASP A 266 2.08 7.04 -6.41
N ALA A 267 2.30 5.73 -6.24
CA ALA A 267 3.26 5.21 -5.27
C ALA A 267 4.70 5.57 -5.70
N ALA A 268 5.49 6.06 -4.74
CA ALA A 268 6.86 6.49 -4.96
C ALA A 268 7.82 5.30 -5.18
N VAL A 269 8.16 5.01 -6.44
CA VAL A 269 9.21 4.05 -6.82
C VAL A 269 10.53 4.81 -7.04
N SER A 270 11.67 4.15 -6.78
CA SER A 270 13.00 4.73 -6.97
C SER A 270 14.00 3.64 -7.38
N PRO A 271 15.18 3.97 -7.94
CA PRO A 271 16.20 2.99 -8.31
C PRO A 271 16.51 2.00 -7.17
N GLY A 272 16.70 0.73 -7.53
CA GLY A 272 16.80 -0.41 -6.60
C GLY A 272 15.44 -1.06 -6.26
N MET A 273 14.34 -0.31 -6.23
CA MET A 273 13.00 -0.92 -6.11
C MET A 273 12.56 -1.63 -7.40
N SER A 274 13.19 -1.32 -8.53
CA SER A 274 12.97 -1.94 -9.83
C SER A 274 12.94 -3.47 -9.75
N GLY A 275 11.98 -4.08 -10.45
CA GLY A 275 11.71 -5.51 -10.43
C GLY A 275 10.98 -6.03 -9.20
N GLY A 276 10.83 -5.22 -8.16
CA GLY A 276 10.02 -5.56 -6.99
C GLY A 276 8.53 -5.61 -7.31
N PRO A 277 7.72 -6.34 -6.52
CA PRO A 277 6.31 -6.47 -6.78
C PRO A 277 5.56 -5.19 -6.39
N THR A 278 4.65 -4.75 -7.25
CA THR A 278 3.51 -3.92 -6.84
C THR A 278 2.30 -4.82 -6.64
N ILE A 279 1.71 -4.78 -5.44
CA ILE A 279 0.59 -5.63 -5.01
C ILE A 279 -0.70 -4.83 -4.77
N GLU A 280 -1.86 -5.48 -4.90
CA GLU A 280 -3.08 -5.00 -4.24
C GLU A 280 -3.05 -5.29 -2.74
N LEU A 281 -4.00 -4.70 -2.00
CA LEU A 281 -4.20 -4.97 -0.56
C LEU A 281 -4.65 -6.41 -0.23
N ASN A 282 -4.97 -7.23 -1.23
CA ASN A 282 -5.20 -8.67 -1.08
C ASN A 282 -3.91 -9.51 -1.14
N GLY A 283 -2.75 -8.89 -1.38
CA GLY A 283 -1.44 -9.54 -1.46
C GLY A 283 -1.18 -10.31 -2.75
N LYS A 284 -1.92 -10.04 -3.84
CA LYS A 284 -1.58 -10.47 -5.21
C LYS A 284 -0.78 -9.39 -5.95
N VAL A 285 0.16 -9.80 -6.78
CA VAL A 285 1.01 -8.92 -7.59
C VAL A 285 0.28 -8.49 -8.85
N ILE A 286 0.10 -7.18 -9.06
CA ILE A 286 -0.52 -6.62 -10.28
C ILE A 286 0.50 -6.24 -11.36
N GLY A 287 1.77 -6.09 -10.96
CA GLY A 287 2.86 -5.73 -11.84
C GLY A 287 4.18 -5.61 -11.11
N LEU A 288 5.24 -5.30 -11.86
CA LEU A 288 6.60 -5.15 -11.37
C LEU A 288 7.00 -3.68 -11.45
N ASN A 289 7.63 -3.16 -10.40
CA ASN A 289 8.21 -1.83 -10.35
C ASN A 289 9.16 -1.64 -11.54
N SER A 290 8.90 -0.67 -12.42
CA SER A 290 9.66 -0.51 -13.67
C SER A 290 10.41 0.83 -13.67
N PHE A 291 9.90 1.85 -14.36
CA PHE A 291 10.57 3.14 -14.53
C PHE A 291 9.77 4.31 -13.96
N GLY A 292 10.44 5.45 -13.77
CA GLY A 292 9.83 6.74 -13.49
C GLY A 292 10.25 7.79 -14.55
N PRO A 293 9.43 8.83 -14.80
CA PRO A 293 9.79 9.92 -15.70
C PRO A 293 10.99 10.70 -15.15
N THR A 294 11.99 10.96 -16.00
CA THR A 294 13.17 11.76 -15.60
C THR A 294 12.85 13.25 -15.62
N GLY A 295 13.13 13.95 -14.51
CA GLY A 295 13.00 15.40 -14.42
C GLY A 295 11.58 15.91 -14.09
N GLU A 296 10.61 15.03 -13.86
CA GLU A 296 9.25 15.42 -13.51
C GLU A 296 9.13 15.78 -12.01
N PRO A 297 8.59 16.96 -11.65
CA PRO A 297 8.44 17.38 -10.25
C PRO A 297 7.33 16.64 -9.49
N GLN A 298 6.39 15.98 -10.17
CA GLN A 298 5.36 15.14 -9.56
C GLN A 298 5.73 13.67 -9.70
N ALA A 299 5.85 12.96 -8.57
CA ALA A 299 6.18 11.55 -8.56
C ALA A 299 4.98 10.68 -8.97
N PHE A 300 4.89 10.36 -10.26
CA PHE A 300 4.21 9.16 -10.75
C PHE A 300 5.25 8.19 -11.31
N ASN A 301 4.97 6.89 -11.24
CA ASN A 301 5.87 5.83 -11.70
C ASN A 301 5.10 4.82 -12.53
N PHE A 302 5.82 3.94 -13.23
CA PHE A 302 5.23 2.90 -14.07
C PHE A 302 5.56 1.50 -13.55
N ILE A 303 4.61 0.60 -13.74
CA ILE A 303 4.77 -0.84 -13.49
C ILE A 303 4.44 -1.65 -14.73
N ALA A 304 5.31 -2.60 -15.03
CA ALA A 304 5.09 -3.61 -16.04
C ALA A 304 3.99 -4.58 -15.55
N PRO A 305 2.85 -4.72 -16.23
CA PRO A 305 1.75 -5.54 -15.75
C PRO A 305 2.08 -7.02 -15.59
N ALA A 306 1.48 -7.65 -14.57
CA ALA A 306 1.72 -9.06 -14.24
C ALA A 306 1.39 -10.03 -15.38
N ASP A 307 0.50 -9.66 -16.31
CA ASP A 307 0.18 -10.42 -17.52
C ASP A 307 1.42 -10.69 -18.41
N GLY A 308 2.37 -9.75 -18.48
CA GLY A 308 3.62 -9.93 -19.24
C GLY A 308 4.48 -11.03 -18.62
N LEU A 309 4.63 -11.02 -17.30
CA LEU A 309 5.31 -12.08 -16.54
C LEU A 309 4.55 -13.42 -16.62
N ALA A 310 3.22 -13.39 -16.56
CA ALA A 310 2.38 -14.58 -16.71
C ALA A 310 2.56 -15.25 -18.08
N ALA A 311 2.71 -14.47 -19.16
CA ALA A 311 3.03 -14.98 -20.48
C ALA A 311 4.42 -15.63 -20.54
N VAL A 312 5.43 -15.03 -19.90
CA VAL A 312 6.79 -15.61 -19.79
C VAL A 312 6.76 -16.92 -19.01
N LEU A 313 6.07 -16.97 -17.86
CA LEU A 313 5.88 -18.19 -17.06
C LEU A 313 5.19 -19.31 -17.84
N ALA A 314 4.09 -18.98 -18.54
CA ALA A 314 3.36 -19.92 -19.39
C ALA A 314 4.24 -20.49 -20.51
N GLY A 315 5.10 -19.66 -21.11
CA GLY A 315 6.10 -20.09 -22.11
C GLY A 315 7.15 -21.08 -21.58
N LYS A 316 7.33 -21.20 -20.25
CA LYS A 316 8.18 -22.22 -19.61
C LYS A 316 7.37 -23.36 -18.96
N GLY A 317 6.05 -23.38 -19.10
CA GLY A 317 5.17 -24.36 -18.45
C GLY A 317 5.01 -24.17 -16.93
N VAL A 318 5.39 -23.01 -16.41
CA VAL A 318 5.36 -22.66 -14.98
C VAL A 318 4.07 -21.90 -14.67
N LYS A 319 3.57 -22.03 -13.44
CA LYS A 319 2.47 -21.21 -12.91
C LYS A 319 2.93 -20.46 -11.66
N ALA A 320 2.53 -19.20 -11.54
CA ALA A 320 2.65 -18.49 -10.28
C ALA A 320 1.66 -19.09 -9.27
N THR A 321 2.15 -19.52 -8.10
CA THR A 321 1.37 -20.26 -7.11
C THR A 321 2.00 -20.14 -5.73
N LEU A 322 1.18 -20.04 -4.69
CA LEU A 322 1.61 -20.18 -3.30
C LEU A 322 2.11 -21.60 -2.97
N GLY A 323 3.16 -21.69 -2.15
CA GLY A 323 3.58 -22.93 -1.52
C GLY A 323 2.68 -23.34 -0.34
N PRO A 324 2.77 -24.59 0.15
CA PRO A 324 1.99 -25.04 1.31
C PRO A 324 2.20 -24.19 2.56
N ALA A 325 3.44 -23.73 2.79
CA ALA A 325 3.79 -22.82 3.87
C ALA A 325 3.09 -21.46 3.74
N ASP A 326 3.09 -20.86 2.55
CA ASP A 326 2.43 -19.58 2.27
C ASP A 326 0.92 -19.63 2.51
N VAL A 327 0.27 -20.75 2.17
CA VAL A 327 -1.17 -20.96 2.40
C VAL A 327 -1.51 -21.00 3.89
N SER A 328 -0.71 -21.68 4.72
CA SER A 328 -0.87 -21.62 6.19
C SER A 328 -0.49 -20.24 6.74
N TYR A 329 0.55 -19.60 6.22
CA TYR A 329 0.99 -18.28 6.64
C TYR A 329 -0.09 -17.21 6.42
N ARG A 330 -0.70 -17.16 5.22
CA ARG A 330 -1.81 -16.22 4.93
C ARG A 330 -3.05 -16.44 5.81
N LYS A 331 -3.35 -17.70 6.18
CA LYS A 331 -4.40 -18.00 7.18
C LYS A 331 -4.00 -17.52 8.58
N GLY A 332 -2.74 -17.69 8.96
CA GLY A 332 -2.19 -17.17 10.21
C GLY A 332 -2.26 -15.65 10.28
N LEU A 333 -1.92 -14.94 9.20
CA LEU A 333 -2.09 -13.49 9.09
C LEU A 333 -3.55 -13.05 9.18
N ASP A 334 -4.48 -13.73 8.49
CA ASP A 334 -5.90 -13.41 8.59
C ASP A 334 -6.42 -13.55 10.04
N ALA A 335 -6.09 -14.65 10.71
CA ALA A 335 -6.42 -14.86 12.12
C ALA A 335 -5.72 -13.86 13.05
N TYR A 336 -4.46 -13.51 12.79
CA TYR A 336 -3.69 -12.53 13.57
C TYR A 336 -4.34 -11.15 13.51
N TYR A 337 -4.59 -10.65 12.30
CA TYR A 337 -5.13 -9.31 12.07
C TYR A 337 -6.61 -9.17 12.42
N THR A 338 -7.36 -10.27 12.51
CA THR A 338 -8.74 -10.30 13.05
C THR A 338 -8.80 -10.57 14.56
N GLY A 339 -7.66 -10.83 15.22
CA GLY A 339 -7.59 -11.05 16.67
C GLY A 339 -7.97 -12.46 17.14
N HIS A 340 -8.01 -13.43 16.24
CA HIS A 340 -8.13 -14.87 16.54
C HIS A 340 -6.72 -15.47 16.79
N TYR A 341 -6.02 -14.94 17.80
CA TYR A 341 -4.60 -15.23 18.04
C TYR A 341 -4.28 -16.71 18.30
N THR A 342 -5.17 -17.48 18.93
CA THR A 342 -4.98 -18.94 19.11
C THR A 342 -4.90 -19.67 17.76
N ASP A 343 -5.77 -19.31 16.80
CA ASP A 343 -5.72 -19.87 15.45
C ASP A 343 -4.51 -19.34 14.67
N ALA A 344 -4.14 -18.08 14.85
CA ALA A 344 -2.92 -17.50 14.28
C ALA A 344 -1.66 -18.28 14.71
N ILE A 345 -1.48 -18.50 16.02
CA ILE A 345 -0.37 -19.27 16.58
C ILE A 345 -0.33 -20.68 15.98
N LYS A 346 -1.48 -21.36 15.91
CA LYS A 346 -1.60 -22.70 15.32
C LYS A 346 -1.20 -22.73 13.84
N GLN A 347 -1.59 -21.73 13.06
CA GLN A 347 -1.19 -21.63 11.66
C GLN A 347 0.31 -21.33 11.53
N PHE A 348 0.86 -20.42 12.33
CA PHE A 348 2.29 -20.10 12.33
C PHE A 348 3.17 -21.27 12.80
N ASP A 349 2.71 -22.08 13.75
CA ASP A 349 3.34 -23.36 14.11
C ASP A 349 3.34 -24.34 12.92
N GLN A 350 2.25 -24.37 12.14
CA GLN A 350 2.20 -25.18 10.92
C GLN A 350 3.22 -24.68 9.88
N VAL A 351 3.35 -23.37 9.68
CA VAL A 351 4.38 -22.76 8.80
C VAL A 351 5.78 -23.19 9.25
N LEU A 352 6.12 -22.99 10.52
CA LEU A 352 7.44 -23.33 11.09
C LEU A 352 7.76 -24.83 11.01
N SER A 353 6.74 -25.69 11.00
CA SER A 353 6.93 -27.14 10.80
C SER A 353 7.23 -27.53 9.34
N MET A 354 6.86 -26.69 8.37
CA MET A 354 7.10 -26.89 6.93
C MET A 354 8.35 -26.15 6.44
N SER A 355 8.60 -24.94 6.94
CA SER A 355 9.80 -24.13 6.71
C SER A 355 10.21 -23.46 8.03
N PRO A 356 11.17 -24.05 8.77
CA PRO A 356 11.71 -23.46 9.99
C PRO A 356 12.44 -22.13 9.77
N ASP A 357 12.83 -21.84 8.52
CA ASP A 357 13.51 -20.62 8.06
C ASP A 357 12.57 -19.57 7.43
N TYR A 358 11.25 -19.77 7.49
CA TYR A 358 10.27 -18.86 6.87
C TYR A 358 10.41 -17.43 7.43
N PRO A 359 10.64 -16.39 6.60
CA PRO A 359 10.91 -15.02 7.07
C PRO A 359 9.80 -14.45 7.97
N GLY A 360 10.19 -13.81 9.07
CA GLY A 360 9.31 -13.08 10.01
C GLY A 360 8.25 -13.88 10.78
N VAL A 361 8.00 -15.16 10.47
CA VAL A 361 6.86 -15.89 11.09
C VAL A 361 7.04 -16.19 12.57
N ALA A 362 8.29 -16.35 13.03
CA ALA A 362 8.60 -16.57 14.45
C ALA A 362 8.24 -15.35 15.31
N ASP A 363 8.46 -14.14 14.76
CA ASP A 363 8.21 -12.88 15.44
C ASP A 363 6.70 -12.60 15.46
N LEU A 364 6.00 -12.83 14.34
CA LEU A 364 4.53 -12.78 14.25
C LEU A 364 3.87 -13.76 15.23
N LYS A 365 4.38 -14.99 15.36
CA LYS A 365 3.91 -15.96 16.36
C LYS A 365 4.14 -15.45 17.78
N THR A 366 5.30 -14.88 18.08
CA THR A 366 5.62 -14.33 19.41
C THR A 366 4.69 -13.16 19.76
N ASN A 367 4.45 -12.26 18.80
CA ASN A 367 3.50 -11.18 18.93
C ASN A 367 2.07 -11.69 19.14
N ALA A 368 1.65 -12.74 18.41
CA ALA A 368 0.34 -13.38 18.62
C ALA A 368 0.18 -13.95 20.04
N VAL A 369 1.23 -14.57 20.59
CA VAL A 369 1.25 -15.06 21.99
C VAL A 369 1.10 -13.91 22.98
N ASN A 370 1.85 -12.82 22.80
CA ASN A 370 1.78 -11.63 23.66
C ASN A 370 0.39 -10.95 23.58
N LEU A 371 -0.12 -10.69 22.38
CA LEU A 371 -1.45 -10.10 22.17
C LEU A 371 -2.56 -10.97 22.75
N ARG A 372 -2.49 -12.30 22.60
CA ARG A 372 -3.43 -13.22 23.26
C ARG A 372 -3.35 -13.15 24.79
N ALA A 373 -2.15 -13.04 25.35
CA ALA A 373 -1.96 -12.93 26.79
C ALA A 373 -2.50 -11.60 27.36
N GLN A 374 -2.51 -10.54 26.55
CA GLN A 374 -2.98 -9.20 26.92
C GLN A 374 -4.50 -9.01 26.70
N TYR A 375 -5.02 -9.45 25.55
CA TYR A 375 -6.40 -9.15 25.11
C TYR A 375 -7.31 -10.37 25.00
N GLY A 376 -6.77 -11.59 25.11
CA GLY A 376 -7.46 -12.81 24.70
C GLY A 376 -7.79 -12.84 23.19
N ASP A 377 -8.34 -13.95 22.73
CA ASP A 377 -8.91 -14.04 21.39
C ASP A 377 -10.17 -13.16 21.28
N VAL A 378 -10.51 -12.67 20.08
CA VAL A 378 -11.81 -12.06 19.84
C VAL A 378 -12.90 -13.13 20.00
N SER A 379 -13.81 -12.90 20.95
CA SER A 379 -15.03 -13.70 21.04
C SER A 379 -15.84 -13.50 19.77
N ALA A 380 -16.12 -14.58 19.03
CA ALA A 380 -17.02 -14.53 17.89
C ALA A 380 -18.34 -13.82 18.28
N PRO A 381 -18.93 -12.99 17.41
CA PRO A 381 -20.15 -12.24 17.72
C PRO A 381 -21.26 -13.22 18.10
N GLY A 382 -21.56 -13.27 19.40
CA GLY A 382 -22.41 -14.30 19.97
C GLY A 382 -23.82 -14.26 19.39
N THR A 383 -24.18 -15.30 18.65
CA THR A 383 -25.56 -15.62 18.26
C THR A 383 -26.50 -15.63 19.48
N SER A 384 -25.95 -15.86 20.67
CA SER A 384 -26.58 -15.73 21.99
C SER A 384 -27.21 -14.37 22.31
N LYS A 385 -26.89 -13.29 21.60
CA LYS A 385 -27.57 -11.98 21.74
C LYS A 385 -28.41 -11.58 20.51
N ALA A 386 -28.09 -12.09 19.32
CA ALA A 386 -28.86 -11.80 18.10
C ALA A 386 -30.34 -12.17 18.23
N TRP A 387 -30.66 -13.31 18.85
CA TRP A 387 -32.05 -13.73 19.08
C TRP A 387 -32.79 -12.82 20.07
N TRP A 388 -32.12 -12.26 21.08
CA TRP A 388 -32.72 -11.28 22.00
C TRP A 388 -33.08 -9.98 21.28
N TYR A 389 -32.25 -9.51 20.35
CA TYR A 389 -32.56 -8.34 19.53
C TYR A 389 -33.71 -8.61 18.55
N LEU A 390 -33.77 -9.81 17.95
CA LEU A 390 -34.90 -10.24 17.12
C LEU A 390 -36.21 -10.33 17.92
N LEU A 391 -36.20 -10.93 19.10
CA LEU A 391 -37.37 -10.97 19.99
C LEU A 391 -37.80 -9.58 20.46
N GLY A 392 -36.85 -8.69 20.78
CA GLY A 392 -37.13 -7.30 21.11
C GLY A 392 -37.80 -6.56 19.96
N GLY A 393 -37.31 -6.74 18.72
CA GLY A 393 -37.90 -6.16 17.51
C GLY A 393 -39.30 -6.68 17.23
N VAL A 394 -39.53 -8.00 17.36
CA VAL A 394 -40.86 -8.61 17.18
C VAL A 394 -41.83 -8.14 18.25
N ALA A 395 -41.41 -8.07 19.52
CA ALA A 395 -42.24 -7.55 20.61
C ALA A 395 -42.63 -6.08 20.41
N LEU A 396 -41.70 -5.24 19.91
CA LEU A 396 -41.96 -3.85 19.59
C LEU A 396 -42.97 -3.71 18.43
N LEU A 397 -42.81 -4.50 17.37
CA LEU A 397 -43.73 -4.53 16.22
C LEU A 397 -45.14 -4.99 16.64
N LEU A 398 -45.25 -6.00 17.50
CA LEU A 398 -46.53 -6.47 18.05
C LEU A 398 -47.19 -5.42 18.95
N ALA A 399 -46.41 -4.70 19.77
CA ALA A 399 -46.92 -3.62 20.61
C ALA A 399 -47.44 -2.43 19.78
N VAL A 400 -46.71 -2.02 18.74
CA VAL A 400 -47.12 -0.95 17.82
C VAL A 400 -48.36 -1.37 17.01
N GLY A 401 -48.35 -2.58 16.43
CA GLY A 401 -49.49 -3.13 15.69
C GLY A 401 -50.75 -3.26 16.56
N GLY A 402 -50.61 -3.79 17.77
CA GLY A 402 -51.69 -3.89 18.75
C GLY A 402 -52.24 -2.51 19.15
N GLY A 403 -51.37 -1.53 19.38
CA GLY A 403 -51.77 -0.14 19.67
C GLY A 403 -52.57 0.50 18.53
N VAL A 404 -52.13 0.34 17.28
CA VAL A 404 -52.84 0.84 16.08
C VAL A 404 -54.23 0.18 15.95
N VAL A 405 -54.33 -1.13 16.15
CA VAL A 405 -55.62 -1.85 16.12
C VAL A 405 -56.54 -1.38 17.24
N LEU A 406 -56.02 -1.16 18.46
CA LEU A 406 -56.81 -0.68 19.59
C LEU A 406 -57.39 0.73 19.30
N VAL A 407 -56.58 1.64 18.75
CA VAL A 407 -57.01 2.99 18.34
C VAL A 407 -58.04 2.91 17.19
N ALA A 408 -57.88 2.01 16.23
CA ALA A 408 -58.85 1.77 15.16
C ALA A 408 -60.21 1.27 15.70
N LEU A 409 -60.20 0.38 16.70
CA LEU A 409 -61.42 -0.12 17.35
C LEU A 409 -62.09 0.95 18.22
N MET A 410 -61.32 1.74 18.97
CA MET A 410 -61.84 2.85 19.78
C MET A 410 -62.41 3.99 18.92
N SER A 411 -61.82 4.26 17.74
CA SER A 411 -62.35 5.26 16.80
C SER A 411 -63.62 4.79 16.07
N ARG A 412 -63.74 3.49 15.75
CA ARG A 412 -65.01 2.91 15.25
C ARG A 412 -66.15 3.04 16.27
N ARG A 413 -65.89 2.79 17.56
CA ARG A 413 -66.89 2.96 18.64
C ARG A 413 -67.38 4.41 18.84
N ARG A 414 -66.67 5.42 18.32
CA ARG A 414 -67.06 6.85 18.43
C ARG A 414 -67.87 7.38 17.23
N ARG A 415 -68.12 6.58 16.19
CA ARG A 415 -68.79 7.03 14.94
C ARG A 415 -70.27 6.67 14.81
N THR A 416 -70.92 6.23 15.87
CA THR A 416 -72.37 5.94 15.89
C THR A 416 -73.18 7.10 16.47
N ALA A 417 -73.32 8.19 15.71
CA ALA A 417 -74.32 9.23 15.92
C ALA A 417 -74.71 9.84 14.55
N PRO A 418 -76.00 9.90 14.18
CA PRO A 418 -76.41 10.42 12.88
C PRO A 418 -76.38 11.95 12.83
N ALA A 419 -75.97 12.51 11.69
CA ALA A 419 -75.97 13.95 11.44
C ALA A 419 -77.26 14.40 10.71
N ALA A 420 -77.77 15.58 11.08
CA ALA A 420 -78.95 16.20 10.45
C ALA A 420 -78.54 17.22 9.37
N VAL A 421 -79.41 17.46 8.39
CA VAL A 421 -79.17 18.29 7.20
C VAL A 421 -79.92 19.63 7.29
N PRO A 422 -79.21 20.75 7.05
CA PRO A 422 -79.73 21.82 6.18
C PRO A 422 -78.61 22.36 5.25
N GLY A 423 -78.85 23.02 4.12
CA GLY A 423 -80.07 23.34 3.35
C GLY A 423 -79.63 24.12 2.09
N PHE A 424 -80.31 23.96 0.94
CA PHE A 424 -79.82 24.48 -0.35
C PHE A 424 -80.46 25.82 -0.75
N GLN A 425 -79.67 26.74 -1.32
CA GLN A 425 -80.12 27.98 -1.95
C GLN A 425 -79.33 28.18 -3.28
N PRO A 426 -79.99 28.39 -4.44
CA PRO A 426 -79.36 28.79 -5.70
C PRO A 426 -79.26 30.35 -5.78
N VAL A 427 -78.69 31.06 -6.77
CA VAL A 427 -78.39 30.79 -8.20
C VAL A 427 -77.06 31.54 -8.62
N PRO A 428 -76.85 32.08 -9.85
CA PRO A 428 -76.13 31.49 -10.98
C PRO A 428 -74.79 32.17 -11.40
N GLY A 429 -74.06 31.52 -12.31
CA GLY A 429 -73.47 32.21 -13.48
C GLY A 429 -71.99 32.61 -13.41
N GLY A 430 -71.16 31.96 -14.24
CA GLY A 430 -69.77 32.32 -14.51
C GLY A 430 -69.15 31.36 -15.53
N GLN A 431 -68.81 31.86 -16.72
CA GLN A 431 -68.46 31.05 -17.89
C GLN A 431 -67.08 30.37 -17.80
N PHE A 432 -66.96 29.18 -18.39
CA PHE A 432 -65.67 28.61 -18.80
C PHE A 432 -65.21 29.21 -20.14
N PRO A 433 -63.90 29.30 -20.35
CA PRO A 433 -63.32 28.94 -21.65
C PRO A 433 -62.32 27.79 -21.53
N ALA A 434 -62.24 26.98 -22.59
CA ALA A 434 -61.30 25.87 -22.70
C ALA A 434 -59.90 26.33 -23.18
N GLY A 435 -58.86 25.55 -22.87
CA GLY A 435 -57.51 25.71 -23.40
C GLY A 435 -56.68 24.44 -23.19
N GLY A 436 -56.28 23.80 -24.29
CA GLY A 436 -55.41 22.62 -24.27
C GLY A 436 -53.92 22.96 -24.08
N PRO A 437 -53.04 21.95 -23.90
CA PRO A 437 -51.65 22.16 -23.54
C PRO A 437 -50.78 22.56 -24.74
N GLN A 438 -49.82 23.46 -24.50
CA GLN A 438 -48.66 23.66 -25.38
C GLN A 438 -47.37 23.41 -24.59
N ALA A 439 -46.44 22.69 -25.22
CA ALA A 439 -45.11 22.47 -24.70
C ALA A 439 -44.20 23.68 -25.00
N GLY A 440 -43.35 24.05 -24.04
CA GLY A 440 -42.28 25.05 -24.19
C GLY A 440 -40.95 24.47 -23.69
N PRO A 441 -39.80 24.88 -24.26
CA PRO A 441 -38.53 24.17 -24.11
C PRO A 441 -37.82 24.46 -22.78
N PHE A 442 -37.06 23.47 -22.30
CA PHE A 442 -36.12 23.63 -21.19
C PHE A 442 -34.92 24.49 -21.61
N ALA A 443 -34.64 25.54 -20.84
CA ALA A 443 -33.36 26.25 -20.88
C ALA A 443 -32.33 25.56 -19.96
N PRO A 444 -31.02 25.56 -20.29
CA PRO A 444 -30.00 24.94 -19.47
C PRO A 444 -29.74 25.73 -18.18
N GLN A 445 -29.59 25.02 -17.06
CA GLN A 445 -29.17 25.62 -15.79
C GLN A 445 -27.64 25.77 -15.74
N ALA A 446 -27.17 26.92 -15.24
CA ALA A 446 -25.75 27.25 -15.16
C ALA A 446 -25.05 26.55 -13.97
N ALA A 447 -23.78 26.22 -14.15
CA ALA A 447 -22.92 25.68 -13.09
C ALA A 447 -22.49 26.77 -12.08
N PRO A 448 -22.18 26.41 -10.82
CA PRO A 448 -21.66 27.35 -9.82
C PRO A 448 -20.22 27.80 -10.13
N PRO A 449 -19.80 28.99 -9.66
CA PRO A 449 -18.51 29.58 -10.02
C PRO A 449 -17.30 28.92 -9.32
N VAL A 450 -16.21 28.83 -10.08
CA VAL A 450 -14.87 28.38 -9.60
C VAL A 450 -14.13 29.57 -8.96
N ALA A 451 -13.46 29.35 -7.84
CA ALA A 451 -12.62 30.35 -7.19
C ALA A 451 -11.23 30.47 -7.90
N PRO A 452 -10.66 31.69 -8.03
CA PRO A 452 -9.41 31.90 -8.76
C PRO A 452 -8.16 31.48 -7.94
N ALA A 453 -7.16 30.96 -8.65
CA ALA A 453 -5.82 30.71 -8.10
C ALA A 453 -4.98 32.01 -8.00
N PRO A 454 -4.07 32.13 -7.02
CA PRO A 454 -3.14 33.26 -6.93
C PRO A 454 -1.93 33.09 -7.87
N ALA A 455 -1.44 34.22 -8.41
CA ALA A 455 -0.24 34.33 -9.24
C ALA A 455 1.01 34.67 -8.39
N PRO A 456 2.24 34.51 -8.91
CA PRO A 456 3.45 34.40 -8.08
C PRO A 456 4.09 35.74 -7.67
N GLY A 457 4.70 35.77 -6.49
CA GLY A 457 5.56 36.85 -6.00
C GLY A 457 7.06 36.49 -6.10
N ALA A 458 7.88 37.49 -6.42
CA ALA A 458 9.33 37.40 -6.59
C ALA A 458 10.08 37.77 -5.27
N PRO A 459 11.43 37.75 -5.19
CA PRO A 459 12.13 37.13 -4.06
C PRO A 459 12.56 38.09 -2.93
N GLU A 460 12.69 37.55 -1.72
CA GLU A 460 13.32 38.23 -0.58
C GLU A 460 14.56 37.47 -0.06
N THR A 461 15.55 38.24 0.38
CA THR A 461 16.88 37.81 0.85
C THR A 461 16.90 37.26 2.28
N PRO A 462 17.89 36.44 2.67
CA PRO A 462 17.88 35.72 3.93
C PRO A 462 18.16 36.60 5.17
N GLY A 463 17.22 36.62 6.11
CA GLY A 463 17.35 37.20 7.45
C GLY A 463 17.43 36.14 8.55
N ALA A 464 18.24 36.39 9.58
CA ALA A 464 18.59 35.39 10.60
C ALA A 464 17.41 34.98 11.51
N VAL A 465 17.33 33.69 11.84
CA VAL A 465 16.36 33.12 12.79
C VAL A 465 16.98 33.00 14.18
N GLN A 466 16.39 33.64 15.18
CA GLN A 466 16.62 33.32 16.60
C GLN A 466 15.67 32.20 17.07
N PRO A 467 16.08 31.34 18.02
CA PRO A 467 15.25 30.24 18.50
C PRO A 467 14.17 30.71 19.48
N GLY A 468 12.91 30.71 19.04
CA GLY A 468 11.72 30.85 19.90
C GLY A 468 11.26 29.48 20.41
N GLY A 469 11.08 29.34 21.72
CA GLY A 469 10.90 28.03 22.37
C GLY A 469 9.56 27.33 22.09
N LEU A 470 9.64 26.01 21.90
CA LEU A 470 8.48 25.11 21.96
C LEU A 470 8.00 24.95 23.41
N ALA A 471 6.70 25.08 23.63
CA ALA A 471 6.09 24.75 24.92
C ALA A 471 6.16 23.23 25.14
N VAL A 472 6.92 22.80 26.15
CA VAL A 472 7.07 21.40 26.52
C VAL A 472 5.74 20.87 27.05
N ALA A 473 5.10 19.97 26.30
CA ALA A 473 4.10 19.07 26.86
C ALA A 473 4.80 18.18 27.91
N GLN A 474 4.25 18.10 29.12
CA GLN A 474 4.85 17.28 30.18
C GLN A 474 4.87 15.81 29.74
N PRO A 475 5.99 15.08 29.89
CA PRO A 475 6.00 13.65 29.64
C PRO A 475 5.08 12.95 30.63
N SER A 476 4.22 12.06 30.13
CA SER A 476 3.80 10.91 30.94
C SER A 476 5.06 10.18 31.40
N THR A 477 5.14 9.82 32.68
CA THR A 477 6.29 9.14 33.28
C THR A 477 6.71 7.95 32.43
N ALA A 478 7.85 8.07 31.74
CA ALA A 478 8.45 6.95 31.02
C ALA A 478 8.81 5.86 32.04
N ALA A 479 8.36 4.64 31.78
CA ALA A 479 8.83 3.48 32.53
C ALA A 479 10.34 3.30 32.30
N GLU A 480 11.05 2.70 33.26
CA GLU A 480 12.43 2.31 33.04
C GLU A 480 12.51 1.31 31.86
N PRO A 481 13.56 1.37 31.01
CA PRO A 481 13.70 0.45 29.90
C PRO A 481 13.96 -0.98 30.41
N HIS A 482 13.09 -1.92 30.02
CA HIS A 482 13.21 -3.33 30.41
C HIS A 482 13.95 -4.12 29.32
N PHE A 483 14.93 -4.93 29.71
CA PHE A 483 15.76 -5.69 28.78
C PHE A 483 15.62 -7.21 28.99
N CYS A 484 15.53 -7.95 27.88
CA CYS A 484 15.34 -9.39 27.94
C CYS A 484 16.62 -10.09 28.38
N ALA A 485 16.61 -10.72 29.56
CA ALA A 485 17.73 -11.51 30.07
C ALA A 485 18.22 -12.63 29.12
N GLY A 486 17.42 -13.01 28.12
CA GLY A 486 17.73 -14.05 27.15
C GLY A 486 18.46 -13.60 25.87
N CYS A 487 18.46 -12.30 25.55
CA CYS A 487 19.08 -11.75 24.32
C CYS A 487 19.57 -10.28 24.40
N GLY A 488 19.28 -9.55 25.49
CA GLY A 488 19.68 -8.17 25.69
C GLY A 488 18.80 -7.10 25.03
N ALA A 489 17.81 -7.48 24.22
CA ALA A 489 16.92 -6.52 23.56
C ALA A 489 15.95 -5.84 24.53
N GLU A 490 15.67 -4.55 24.31
CA GLU A 490 14.62 -3.81 25.00
C GLU A 490 13.23 -4.37 24.67
N HIS A 491 12.31 -4.34 25.63
CA HIS A 491 10.95 -4.87 25.51
C HIS A 491 9.96 -4.09 26.38
N HIS A 492 8.67 -4.12 26.06
CA HIS A 492 7.65 -3.48 26.90
C HIS A 492 7.40 -4.32 28.18
N PRO A 493 7.20 -3.72 29.38
CA PRO A 493 6.98 -4.47 30.63
C PRO A 493 5.68 -5.32 30.66
N ALA A 494 4.75 -5.10 29.74
CA ALA A 494 3.55 -5.95 29.61
C ALA A 494 3.79 -7.26 28.83
N GLU A 495 4.94 -7.41 28.16
CA GLU A 495 5.26 -8.58 27.34
C GLU A 495 5.67 -9.77 28.20
N ARG A 496 5.15 -10.95 27.89
CA ARG A 496 5.50 -12.20 28.60
C ARG A 496 6.54 -13.02 27.87
N PHE A 497 6.77 -12.73 26.58
CA PHE A 497 7.79 -13.35 25.74
C PHE A 497 8.50 -12.26 24.95
N CYS A 498 9.82 -12.33 24.87
CA CYS A 498 10.61 -11.29 24.20
C CYS A 498 10.42 -11.35 22.68
N PRO A 499 10.03 -10.26 22.00
CA PRO A 499 9.74 -10.24 20.57
C PRO A 499 10.98 -10.54 19.71
N ASN A 500 12.19 -10.25 20.21
CA ASN A 500 13.45 -10.51 19.50
C ASN A 500 14.00 -11.95 19.64
N CYS A 501 13.54 -12.75 20.61
CA CYS A 501 14.11 -14.10 20.82
C CYS A 501 13.12 -15.19 21.25
N GLY A 502 11.83 -14.87 21.39
CA GLY A 502 10.76 -15.81 21.78
C GLY A 502 10.86 -16.37 23.20
N LYS A 503 11.94 -16.12 23.96
CA LYS A 503 12.09 -16.60 25.33
C LYS A 503 11.10 -15.91 26.26
N GLN A 504 10.56 -16.67 27.21
CA GLN A 504 9.70 -16.13 28.27
C GLN A 504 10.48 -15.08 29.08
N ILE A 505 9.87 -13.93 29.30
CA ILE A 505 10.37 -12.89 30.18
C ILE A 505 9.94 -13.28 31.59
N SER A 506 10.93 -13.49 32.49
CA SER A 506 10.66 -13.67 33.91
C SER A 506 10.09 -12.38 34.47
N ALA A 507 8.88 -12.44 35.05
CA ALA A 507 8.38 -11.34 35.87
C ALA A 507 9.27 -11.23 37.11
N GLY A 508 9.96 -10.11 37.25
CA GLY A 508 10.73 -9.73 38.45
C GLY A 508 9.83 -9.17 39.55
#